data_AF-W1X8E1-F1
#
_entry.id   AF-W1X8E1-F1
#
_cell.length_a   1.000
_cell.length_b   1.000
_cell.length_c   1.000
_cell.angle_alpha   90.00
_cell.angle_beta   90.00
_cell.angle_gamma   90.00
#
_symmetry.space_group_name_H-M   'P 1'
#
loop_
_entity.id
_entity.type
_entity.pdbx_description
1 polymer ?
#
loop_
_entity_poly.entity_id
_entity_poly.type
_entity_poly.pdbx_seq_one_letter_code
_entity_poly.pdbx_strand_id
1 'polypeptide(L)'
;HYNIVELMCDYAPARRFGKAGMELFDLRLHERDDVLQAVFDKGTSKFQLTYDDRALQFFRTFVLATEQATYFEIPAEDSWLFIADGSDKELDSCTLSPTINDHFAFHPIVDPLSRRIIAFEAIVQKNEDSPSAIAVGQRKDGEIYKADLKSKALAFAMAHALELGDKMISINLLPMTLVNEPDAVSFLL
;
A
#
# COMPACT_ATOMS: atom_id res chain seq x y z
N HIS A 1 -11.77 22.34 -9.61
CA HIS A 1 -11.68 20.85 -9.63
C HIS A 1 -10.93 20.42 -8.38
N TYR A 2 -11.30 19.30 -7.77
CA TYR A 2 -10.59 18.64 -6.68
C TYR A 2 -10.17 17.24 -7.16
N ASN A 3 -9.27 16.55 -6.45
CA ASN A 3 -8.77 15.22 -6.82
C ASN A 3 -8.08 15.15 -8.20
N ILE A 4 -7.09 16.01 -8.44
CA ILE A 4 -6.29 15.97 -9.67
C ILE A 4 -5.40 14.71 -9.64
N VAL A 5 -5.57 13.85 -10.63
CA VAL A 5 -4.74 12.65 -10.81
C VAL A 5 -3.94 12.78 -12.09
N GLU A 6 -2.62 12.70 -11.97
CA GLU A 6 -1.70 12.68 -13.11
C GLU A 6 -1.69 11.28 -13.74
N LEU A 7 -2.18 11.16 -14.98
CA LEU A 7 -2.26 9.88 -15.69
C LEU A 7 -1.05 9.61 -16.59
N MET A 8 -0.40 10.65 -17.11
CA MET A 8 0.72 10.54 -18.04
C MET A 8 1.62 11.77 -17.97
N CYS A 9 2.91 11.54 -17.78
CA CYS A 9 3.96 12.53 -17.97
C CYS A 9 5.18 11.83 -18.58
N ASP A 10 5.49 12.20 -19.81
CA ASP A 10 6.56 11.59 -20.59
C ASP A 10 7.10 12.58 -21.62
N TYR A 11 8.30 12.32 -22.12
CA TYR A 11 8.88 13.09 -23.22
C TYR A 11 8.25 12.65 -24.55
N ALA A 12 7.66 13.61 -25.26
CA ALA A 12 7.06 13.36 -26.58
C ALA A 12 7.96 13.87 -27.72
N PRO A 13 8.20 13.08 -28.78
CA PRO A 13 9.05 13.49 -29.91
C PRO A 13 8.38 14.57 -30.79
N ALA A 14 7.06 14.71 -30.73
CA ALA A 14 6.29 15.68 -31.48
C ALA A 14 5.00 16.04 -30.75
N ARG A 15 4.44 17.22 -31.08
CA ARG A 15 3.13 17.64 -30.57
C ARG A 15 2.02 16.82 -31.23
N ARG A 16 1.23 16.08 -30.43
CA ARG A 16 0.03 15.35 -30.87
C ARG A 16 -1.09 16.29 -31.31
N PHE A 17 -1.20 17.45 -30.67
CA PHE A 17 -2.12 18.53 -31.02
C PHE A 17 -1.30 19.80 -31.30
N GLY A 18 -1.04 20.07 -32.58
CA GLY A 18 -0.17 21.17 -33.00
C GLY A 18 -0.93 22.42 -33.48
N LYS A 19 -2.21 22.27 -33.84
CA LYS A 19 -3.03 23.32 -34.48
C LYS A 19 -4.05 23.97 -33.53
N ALA A 20 -4.21 23.41 -32.34
CA ALA A 20 -5.13 23.87 -31.31
C ALA A 20 -4.34 24.30 -30.06
N GLY A 21 -4.82 25.33 -29.36
CA GLY A 21 -4.31 25.70 -28.04
C GLY A 21 -4.94 24.81 -26.98
N MET A 22 -6.12 25.20 -26.51
CA MET A 22 -6.98 24.41 -25.63
C MET A 22 -8.34 24.26 -26.31
N GLU A 23 -8.84 23.03 -26.41
CA GLU A 23 -10.20 22.73 -26.88
C GLU A 23 -10.96 21.96 -25.79
N LEU A 24 -12.26 22.22 -25.67
CA LEU A 24 -13.14 21.62 -24.68
C LEU A 24 -14.21 20.80 -25.40
N PHE A 25 -14.39 19.54 -25.00
CA PHE A 25 -15.45 18.66 -25.48
C PHE A 25 -16.42 18.36 -24.34
N ASP A 26 -17.71 18.72 -24.47
CA ASP A 26 -18.73 18.38 -23.48
C ASP A 26 -19.38 17.03 -23.83
N LEU A 27 -19.02 15.99 -23.07
CA LEU A 27 -19.51 14.62 -23.26
C LEU A 27 -21.01 14.45 -22.98
N ARG A 28 -21.68 15.47 -22.43
CA ARG A 28 -23.14 15.44 -22.19
C ARG A 28 -23.93 15.89 -23.41
N LEU A 29 -23.30 16.61 -24.33
CA LEU A 29 -23.95 17.23 -25.50
C LEU A 29 -23.66 16.49 -26.80
N HIS A 30 -22.67 15.59 -26.81
CA HIS A 30 -22.20 14.90 -28.00
C HIS A 30 -22.11 13.40 -27.75
N GLU A 31 -22.40 12.61 -28.78
CA GLU A 31 -22.18 11.16 -28.74
C GLU A 31 -20.68 10.85 -28.63
N ARG A 32 -20.36 9.78 -27.92
CA ARG A 32 -18.97 9.41 -27.57
C ARG A 32 -18.09 9.20 -28.79
N ASP A 33 -18.62 8.51 -29.79
CA ASP A 33 -17.90 8.22 -31.04
C ASP A 33 -17.63 9.50 -31.84
N ASP A 34 -18.57 10.44 -31.86
CA ASP A 34 -18.40 11.74 -32.52
C ASP A 34 -17.31 12.57 -31.86
N VAL A 35 -17.26 12.55 -30.51
CA VAL A 35 -16.19 13.23 -29.76
C VAL A 35 -14.83 12.61 -30.06
N LEU A 36 -14.73 11.28 -30.09
CA LEU A 36 -13.47 10.61 -30.41
C LEU A 36 -13.00 10.92 -31.83
N GLN A 37 -13.91 10.89 -32.80
CA GLN A 37 -13.58 11.26 -34.17
C GLN A 37 -13.10 12.71 -34.25
N ALA A 38 -13.78 13.64 -33.57
CA ALA A 38 -13.38 15.04 -33.52
C ALA A 38 -11.99 15.23 -32.88
N VAL A 39 -11.67 14.50 -31.80
CA VAL A 39 -10.33 14.51 -31.18
C VAL A 39 -9.28 13.97 -32.16
N PHE A 40 -9.57 12.88 -32.89
CA PHE A 40 -8.64 12.30 -33.87
C PHE A 40 -8.41 13.23 -35.07
N ASP A 41 -9.45 13.90 -35.56
CA ASP A 41 -9.35 14.85 -36.69
C ASP A 41 -8.49 16.07 -36.35
N LYS A 42 -8.40 16.43 -35.07
CA LYS A 42 -7.54 17.50 -34.55
C LYS A 42 -6.10 17.05 -34.29
N GLY A 43 -5.86 15.74 -34.26
CA GLY A 43 -4.54 15.15 -34.08
C GLY A 43 -3.61 15.41 -35.27
N THR A 44 -2.31 15.41 -35.01
CA THR A 44 -1.25 15.57 -36.04
C THR A 44 -0.74 14.23 -36.59
N SER A 45 -1.28 13.11 -36.11
CA SER A 45 -0.86 11.77 -36.55
C SER A 45 -1.24 11.54 -38.02
N LYS A 46 -0.26 11.18 -38.85
CA LYS A 46 -0.46 10.89 -40.28
C LYS A 46 -1.26 9.61 -40.53
N PHE A 47 -1.22 8.67 -39.60
CA PHE A 47 -1.97 7.42 -39.67
C PHE A 47 -2.97 7.41 -38.53
N GLN A 48 -4.26 7.30 -38.86
CA GLN A 48 -5.36 7.07 -37.92
C GLN A 48 -5.32 5.63 -37.34
N LEU A 49 -4.17 4.96 -37.38
CA LEU A 49 -3.85 3.83 -36.52
C LEU A 49 -3.60 4.37 -35.11
N THR A 50 -4.62 5.02 -34.54
CA THR A 50 -4.61 5.74 -33.26
C THR A 50 -4.55 4.79 -32.05
N TYR A 51 -4.46 3.48 -32.30
CA TYR A 51 -4.46 2.46 -31.27
C TYR A 51 -3.12 2.30 -30.55
N ASP A 52 -1.98 2.63 -31.16
CA ASP A 52 -0.65 2.43 -30.52
C ASP A 52 -0.15 3.65 -29.73
N ASP A 53 -0.87 4.78 -29.80
CA ASP A 53 -0.49 5.99 -29.07
C ASP A 53 -1.12 6.01 -27.68
N ARG A 54 -0.26 5.91 -26.65
CA ARG A 54 -0.67 5.92 -25.24
C ARG A 54 -1.51 7.14 -24.86
N ALA A 55 -1.21 8.33 -25.39
CA ALA A 55 -1.99 9.53 -25.08
C ALA A 55 -3.41 9.46 -25.65
N LEU A 56 -3.56 8.95 -26.88
CA LEU A 56 -4.86 8.74 -27.52
C LEU A 56 -5.65 7.61 -26.88
N GLN A 57 -4.98 6.56 -26.40
CA GLN A 57 -5.63 5.52 -25.60
C GLN A 57 -6.26 6.08 -24.32
N PHE A 58 -5.60 7.02 -23.63
CA PHE A 58 -6.21 7.68 -22.46
C PHE A 58 -7.47 8.47 -22.80
N PHE A 59 -7.47 9.26 -23.88
CA PHE A 59 -8.68 9.96 -24.32
C PHE A 59 -9.80 8.99 -24.67
N ARG A 60 -9.48 7.91 -25.38
CA ARG A 60 -10.44 6.86 -25.71
C ARG A 60 -11.04 6.23 -24.46
N THR A 61 -10.20 5.79 -23.52
CA THR A 61 -10.67 5.21 -22.27
C THR A 61 -11.54 6.22 -21.52
N PHE A 62 -11.15 7.50 -21.44
CA PHE A 62 -11.94 8.50 -20.73
C PHE A 62 -13.33 8.75 -21.37
N VAL A 63 -13.41 8.79 -22.70
CA VAL A 63 -14.69 9.02 -23.40
C VAL A 63 -15.58 7.78 -23.40
N LEU A 64 -15.00 6.58 -23.57
CA LEU A 64 -15.73 5.32 -23.64
C LEU A 64 -16.07 4.72 -22.27
N ALA A 65 -15.25 4.94 -21.24
CA ALA A 65 -15.47 4.35 -19.93
C ALA A 65 -16.76 4.91 -19.31
N THR A 66 -17.72 4.01 -19.10
CA THR A 66 -18.98 4.24 -18.38
C THR A 66 -18.80 4.14 -16.86
N GLU A 67 -17.59 3.85 -16.39
CA GLU A 67 -17.26 3.51 -15.00
C GLU A 67 -17.37 4.69 -14.00
N GLN A 68 -17.71 5.90 -14.48
CA GLN A 68 -18.07 7.00 -13.57
C GLN A 68 -19.27 6.67 -12.66
N ALA A 69 -20.09 5.68 -13.02
CA ALA A 69 -21.20 5.23 -12.19
C ALA A 69 -20.77 4.52 -10.88
N THR A 70 -19.52 4.04 -10.80
CA THR A 70 -19.00 3.29 -9.63
C THR A 70 -17.95 4.08 -8.86
N TYR A 71 -17.71 5.35 -9.22
CA TYR A 71 -16.78 6.19 -8.50
C TYR A 71 -17.35 6.55 -7.12
N PHE A 72 -16.82 5.92 -6.09
CA PHE A 72 -17.06 6.35 -4.71
C PHE A 72 -16.22 7.61 -4.46
N GLU A 73 -16.88 8.78 -4.41
CA GLU A 73 -16.24 10.01 -3.97
C GLU A 73 -15.78 9.82 -2.53
N ILE A 74 -14.46 9.79 -2.33
CA ILE A 74 -13.87 9.85 -1.00
C ILE A 74 -14.11 11.29 -0.51
N PRO A 75 -14.75 11.47 0.66
CA PRO A 75 -14.92 12.78 1.26
C PRO A 75 -13.58 13.51 1.41
N ALA A 76 -13.59 14.83 1.26
CA ALA A 76 -12.39 15.65 1.32
C ALA A 76 -11.67 15.50 2.68
N GLU A 77 -10.36 15.78 2.70
CA GLU A 77 -9.51 15.61 3.89
C GLU A 77 -10.06 16.33 5.13
N ASP A 78 -10.63 17.52 4.95
CA ASP A 78 -11.22 18.36 5.99
C ASP A 78 -12.48 17.77 6.63
N SER A 79 -13.08 16.74 6.02
CA SER A 79 -14.21 16.00 6.57
C SER A 79 -13.81 14.90 7.56
N TRP A 80 -12.51 14.60 7.68
CA TRP A 80 -11.98 13.56 8.56
C TRP A 80 -11.27 14.16 9.77
N LEU A 81 -11.52 13.57 10.95
CA LEU A 81 -10.88 13.95 12.21
C LEU A 81 -10.39 12.68 12.92
N PHE A 82 -9.12 12.70 13.34
CA PHE A 82 -8.58 11.68 14.23
C PHE A 82 -8.99 11.98 15.67
N ILE A 83 -9.66 11.03 16.30
CA ILE A 83 -10.13 11.13 17.68
C ILE A 83 -9.37 10.09 18.50
N ALA A 84 -8.62 10.54 19.50
CA ALA A 84 -7.96 9.65 20.45
C ALA A 84 -9.02 9.12 21.44
N ASP A 85 -9.12 7.80 21.57
CA ASP A 85 -10.08 7.14 22.48
C ASP A 85 -9.52 7.02 23.92
N GLY A 86 -8.28 7.47 24.16
CA GLY A 86 -7.63 7.43 25.48
C GLY A 86 -7.41 6.02 26.04
N SER A 87 -7.63 4.98 25.22
CA SER A 87 -7.51 3.57 25.59
C SER A 87 -6.11 3.01 25.30
N ASP A 88 -5.07 3.77 25.63
CA ASP A 88 -3.70 3.34 25.41
C ASP A 88 -3.38 2.20 26.38
N LYS A 89 -3.14 1.00 25.84
CA LYS A 89 -2.64 -0.15 26.60
C LYS A 89 -1.13 -0.23 26.39
N GLU A 90 -0.37 0.36 27.30
CA GLU A 90 1.07 0.13 27.38
C GLU A 90 1.34 -1.11 28.23
N LEU A 91 2.23 -1.98 27.76
CA LEU A 91 2.70 -3.10 28.57
C LEU A 91 3.82 -2.60 29.48
N ASP A 92 3.67 -2.79 30.79
CA ASP A 92 4.73 -2.49 31.74
C ASP A 92 6.01 -3.26 31.37
N SER A 93 7.07 -2.50 31.08
CA SER A 93 8.39 -2.98 30.68
C SER A 93 9.02 -3.98 31.67
N CYS A 94 8.47 -4.08 32.89
CA CYS A 94 8.89 -5.03 33.92
C CYS A 94 8.36 -6.47 33.77
N THR A 95 7.37 -6.72 32.90
CA THR A 95 6.81 -8.07 32.70
C THR A 95 7.58 -8.92 31.69
N LEU A 96 8.46 -8.30 30.89
CA LEU A 96 9.26 -9.00 29.88
C LEU A 96 10.66 -9.26 30.43
N SER A 97 11.09 -10.52 30.39
CA SER A 97 12.41 -10.92 30.84
C SER A 97 13.52 -10.13 30.10
N PRO A 98 14.51 -9.55 30.81
CA PRO A 98 15.53 -8.67 30.23
C PRO A 98 16.58 -9.41 29.38
N THR A 99 16.35 -10.69 29.08
CA THR A 99 17.34 -11.60 28.48
C THR A 99 17.40 -11.53 26.96
N ILE A 100 16.49 -10.81 26.29
CA ILE A 100 16.45 -10.69 24.83
C ILE A 100 16.37 -9.20 24.46
N ASN A 101 17.44 -8.68 23.82
CA ASN A 101 17.60 -7.30 23.38
C ASN A 101 16.64 -6.85 22.25
N ASP A 102 15.77 -7.75 21.78
CA ASP A 102 14.84 -7.51 20.68
C ASP A 102 13.42 -7.42 21.27
N HIS A 103 12.84 -6.22 21.30
CA HIS A 103 11.45 -5.99 21.70
C HIS A 103 10.53 -6.05 20.48
N PHE A 104 9.25 -6.38 20.65
CA PHE A 104 8.26 -6.28 19.56
C PHE A 104 7.22 -5.21 19.89
N ALA A 105 6.79 -4.49 18.86
CA ALA A 105 5.59 -3.67 18.91
C ALA A 105 4.51 -4.28 18.03
N PHE A 106 3.25 -4.10 18.44
CA PHE A 106 2.08 -4.61 17.74
C PHE A 106 1.34 -3.45 17.10
N HIS A 107 1.38 -3.38 15.77
CA HIS A 107 0.65 -2.36 15.01
C HIS A 107 -0.73 -2.91 14.63
N PRO A 108 -1.83 -2.25 15.03
CA PRO A 108 -3.17 -2.71 14.69
C PRO A 108 -3.45 -2.51 13.20
N ILE A 109 -3.97 -3.56 12.56
CA ILE A 109 -4.61 -3.47 11.25
C ILE A 109 -6.09 -3.25 11.50
N VAL A 110 -6.61 -2.11 11.03
CA VAL A 110 -7.97 -1.66 11.31
C VAL A 110 -8.83 -1.66 10.05
N ASP A 111 -10.11 -1.94 10.23
CA ASP A 111 -11.15 -1.57 9.26
C ASP A 111 -11.82 -0.28 9.75
N PRO A 112 -11.55 0.88 9.10
CA PRO A 112 -12.11 2.16 9.52
C PRO A 112 -13.64 2.22 9.44
N LEU A 113 -14.26 1.48 8.50
CA LEU A 113 -15.71 1.52 8.29
C LEU A 113 -16.45 0.76 9.40
N SER A 114 -15.92 -0.39 9.81
CA SER A 114 -16.49 -1.14 10.94
C SER A 114 -15.96 -0.70 12.31
N ARG A 115 -14.97 0.19 12.36
CA ARG A 115 -14.29 0.69 13.57
C ARG A 115 -13.73 -0.47 14.42
N ARG A 116 -13.15 -1.47 13.77
CA ARG A 116 -12.63 -2.67 14.44
C ARG A 116 -11.18 -2.92 14.06
N ILE A 117 -10.42 -3.39 15.04
CA ILE A 117 -9.12 -4.01 14.79
C ILE A 117 -9.38 -5.43 14.27
N ILE A 118 -8.85 -5.73 13.08
CA ILE A 118 -9.00 -7.02 12.41
C ILE A 118 -7.82 -7.96 12.68
N ALA A 119 -6.62 -7.40 12.85
CA ALA A 119 -5.39 -8.13 13.12
C ALA A 119 -4.34 -7.21 13.75
N PHE A 120 -3.21 -7.79 14.18
CA PHE A 120 -2.03 -7.05 14.62
C PHE A 120 -0.80 -7.53 13.85
N GLU A 121 0.03 -6.61 13.41
CA GLU A 121 1.36 -6.93 12.87
C GLU A 121 2.41 -6.78 13.97
N ALA A 122 3.18 -7.85 14.20
CA ALA A 122 4.30 -7.86 15.13
C ALA A 122 5.57 -7.38 14.43
N ILE A 123 6.08 -6.22 14.86
CA ILE A 123 7.26 -5.57 14.29
C ILE A 123 8.39 -5.60 15.32
N VAL A 124 9.55 -6.08 14.92
CA VAL A 124 10.76 -6.07 15.75
C VAL A 124 11.19 -4.61 15.95
N GLN A 125 11.18 -4.15 17.20
CA GLN A 125 11.78 -2.89 17.63
C GLN A 125 13.21 -3.13 18.12
N LYS A 126 14.13 -2.32 17.62
CA LYS A 126 15.48 -2.20 18.17
C LYS A 126 15.56 -0.90 18.97
N ASN A 127 16.33 -0.89 20.05
CA ASN A 127 16.64 0.33 20.81
C ASN A 127 17.23 1.41 19.86
N GLU A 128 16.43 2.47 19.70
CA GLU A 128 16.55 3.80 19.09
C GLU A 128 17.42 4.15 17.86
N ASP A 129 18.33 3.32 17.34
CA ASP A 129 19.31 3.86 16.37
C ASP A 129 19.21 3.41 14.89
N SER A 130 18.29 2.52 14.44
CA SER A 130 18.19 2.21 12.98
C SER A 130 16.89 1.50 12.53
N PRO A 131 16.41 1.72 11.28
CA PRO A 131 15.26 1.00 10.70
C PRO A 131 15.47 -0.52 10.57
N SER A 132 14.39 -1.24 10.80
CA SER A 132 14.23 -2.69 11.04
C SER A 132 14.74 -3.67 9.97
N ALA A 133 15.07 -3.23 8.76
CA ALA A 133 15.50 -4.14 7.68
C ALA A 133 16.97 -4.59 7.77
N ILE A 134 17.83 -3.83 8.49
CA ILE A 134 19.29 -4.01 8.42
C ILE A 134 19.83 -4.88 9.57
N ALA A 135 19.11 -5.01 10.68
CA ALA A 135 19.63 -5.64 11.90
C ALA A 135 19.84 -7.15 11.78
N VAL A 136 19.05 -7.82 10.93
CA VAL A 136 19.30 -9.24 10.64
C VAL A 136 20.57 -9.42 9.80
N GLY A 137 20.95 -8.45 8.97
CA GLY A 137 22.16 -8.52 8.13
C GLY A 137 23.50 -8.33 8.86
N GLN A 138 23.52 -8.06 10.17
CA GLN A 138 24.77 -7.88 10.94
C GLN A 138 25.20 -9.11 11.76
N ARG A 139 24.40 -10.19 11.77
CA ARG A 139 24.78 -11.46 12.42
C ARG A 139 25.56 -12.32 11.41
N LYS A 140 26.47 -13.18 11.89
CA LYS A 140 27.27 -14.07 11.01
C LYS A 140 26.36 -14.87 10.08
N ASP A 141 26.75 -15.02 8.82
CA ASP A 141 26.05 -15.84 7.83
C ASP A 141 25.79 -17.25 8.40
N GLY A 142 24.51 -17.56 8.64
CA GLY A 142 24.04 -18.82 9.24
C GLY A 142 23.26 -18.64 10.55
N GLU A 143 23.60 -17.69 11.41
CA GLU A 143 22.88 -17.46 12.68
C GLU A 143 21.65 -16.56 12.52
N ILE A 144 21.60 -15.85 11.39
CA ILE A 144 20.54 -14.95 10.96
C ILE A 144 19.17 -15.64 11.00
N TYR A 145 19.04 -16.78 10.33
CA TYR A 145 17.76 -17.47 10.14
C TYR A 145 17.26 -18.08 11.45
N LYS A 146 18.15 -18.73 12.19
CA LYS A 146 17.86 -19.24 13.53
C LYS A 146 17.40 -18.15 14.49
N ALA A 147 18.05 -16.99 14.45
CA ALA A 147 17.68 -15.89 15.32
C ALA A 147 16.35 -15.23 14.88
N ASP A 148 16.10 -15.11 13.58
CA ASP A 148 14.82 -14.65 13.04
C ASP A 148 13.66 -15.56 13.48
N LEU A 149 13.84 -16.89 13.41
CA LEU A 149 12.85 -17.86 13.88
C LEU A 149 12.62 -17.76 15.40
N LYS A 150 13.70 -17.78 16.19
CA LYS A 150 13.60 -17.72 17.66
C LYS A 150 13.00 -16.42 18.18
N SER A 151 13.19 -15.31 17.47
CA SER A 151 12.57 -14.02 17.84
C SER A 151 11.03 -14.11 17.86
N LYS A 152 10.43 -14.98 17.04
CA LYS A 152 8.96 -15.12 16.96
C LYS A 152 8.34 -15.75 18.20
N ALA A 153 9.08 -16.60 18.91
CA ALA A 153 8.62 -17.10 20.20
C ALA A 153 8.39 -15.96 21.20
N LEU A 154 9.25 -14.93 21.18
CA LEU A 154 9.06 -13.75 22.00
C LEU A 154 7.86 -12.91 21.53
N ALA A 155 7.66 -12.76 20.22
CA ALA A 155 6.46 -12.10 19.70
C ALA A 155 5.17 -12.80 20.17
N PHE A 156 5.09 -14.13 20.12
CA PHE A 156 3.91 -14.86 20.61
C PHE A 156 3.72 -14.75 22.12
N ALA A 157 4.81 -14.79 22.91
CA ALA A 157 4.75 -14.58 24.35
C ALA A 157 4.23 -13.18 24.70
N MET A 158 4.70 -12.14 23.99
CA MET A 158 4.22 -10.76 24.16
C MET A 158 2.77 -10.61 23.75
N ALA A 159 2.35 -11.22 22.63
CA ALA A 159 0.97 -11.18 22.17
C ALA A 159 0.00 -11.83 23.18
N HIS A 160 0.42 -12.94 23.80
CA HIS A 160 -0.34 -13.57 24.88
C HIS A 160 -0.42 -12.66 26.12
N ALA A 161 0.70 -12.04 26.52
CA ALA A 161 0.74 -11.13 27.66
C ALA A 161 -0.11 -9.86 27.47
N LEU A 162 -0.23 -9.38 26.22
CA LEU A 162 -1.05 -8.22 25.84
C LEU A 162 -2.55 -8.54 25.75
N GLU A 163 -2.95 -9.81 25.89
CA GLU A 163 -4.33 -10.27 25.76
C GLU A 163 -5.00 -9.75 24.48
N LEU A 164 -4.33 -9.92 23.33
CA LEU A 164 -4.81 -9.43 22.02
C LEU A 164 -6.14 -10.09 21.54
N GLY A 165 -6.68 -11.02 22.33
CA GLY A 165 -7.94 -11.72 22.08
C GLY A 165 -7.88 -12.64 20.86
N ASP A 166 -9.04 -12.90 20.25
CA ASP A 166 -9.16 -13.78 19.08
C ASP A 166 -8.74 -13.10 17.75
N LYS A 167 -7.81 -12.14 17.80
CA LYS A 167 -7.32 -11.43 16.62
C LYS A 167 -6.14 -12.15 15.99
N MET A 168 -6.08 -12.09 14.66
CA MET A 168 -4.95 -12.65 13.93
C MET A 168 -3.68 -11.85 14.22
N ILE A 169 -2.55 -12.54 14.33
CA ILE A 169 -1.23 -11.94 14.49
C ILE A 169 -0.42 -12.24 13.24
N SER A 170 0.01 -11.19 12.55
CA SER A 170 0.92 -11.27 11.41
C SER A 170 2.36 -11.12 11.89
N ILE A 171 3.23 -12.06 11.50
CA ILE A 171 4.66 -12.04 11.81
C ILE A 171 5.49 -11.99 10.52
N ASN A 172 6.60 -11.28 10.57
CA ASN A 172 7.51 -11.13 9.43
C ASN A 172 8.71 -12.08 9.54
N LEU A 173 8.90 -12.95 8.55
CA LEU A 173 10.03 -13.88 8.48
C LEU A 173 10.84 -13.62 7.22
N LEU A 174 12.16 -13.83 7.31
CA LEU A 174 12.97 -13.85 6.10
C LEU A 174 12.64 -15.10 5.27
N PRO A 175 12.58 -14.99 3.92
CA PRO A 175 12.20 -16.10 3.07
C PRO A 175 13.00 -17.39 3.32
N MET A 176 14.31 -17.25 3.58
CA MET A 176 15.21 -18.38 3.81
C MET A 176 15.13 -18.95 5.23
N THR A 177 14.44 -18.32 6.18
CA THR A 177 14.29 -18.82 7.56
C THR A 177 13.53 -20.14 7.60
N LEU A 178 12.43 -20.24 6.86
CA LEU A 178 11.62 -21.46 6.78
C LEU A 178 12.32 -22.59 6.00
N VAL A 179 13.29 -22.24 5.16
CA VAL A 179 14.01 -23.20 4.30
C VAL A 179 15.25 -23.75 5.01
N ASN A 180 15.99 -22.89 5.71
CA ASN A 180 17.29 -23.25 6.29
C ASN A 180 17.18 -23.84 7.70
N GLU A 181 16.12 -23.51 8.46
CA GLU A 181 15.92 -24.09 9.79
C GLU A 181 15.06 -25.35 9.70
N PRO A 182 15.58 -26.52 10.10
CA PRO A 182 14.78 -27.73 10.19
C PRO A 182 13.65 -27.53 11.20
N ASP A 183 12.47 -28.08 10.89
CA ASP A 183 11.28 -28.00 11.75
C ASP A 183 10.79 -26.57 12.05
N ALA A 184 11.15 -25.57 11.23
CA ALA A 184 10.74 -24.18 11.43
C ALA A 184 9.22 -24.00 11.54
N VAL A 185 8.44 -24.76 10.77
CA VAL A 185 6.98 -24.73 10.83
C VAL A 185 6.48 -25.28 12.16
N SER A 186 7.01 -26.42 12.62
CA SER A 186 6.64 -27.04 13.89
C SER A 186 7.01 -26.18 15.09
N PHE A 187 8.06 -25.36 14.98
CA PHE A 187 8.46 -24.41 16.02
C PHE A 187 7.48 -23.23 16.16
N LEU A 188 6.83 -22.83 15.06
CA LEU A 188 5.90 -21.70 15.05
C LEU A 188 4.47 -22.06 15.46
N LEU A 189 4.13 -23.36 15.48
CA LEU A 189 2.83 -23.91 15.90
C LEU A 189 2.83 -24.28 17.38
#